data_AF-A0A7W2TU64-F1
#
_entry.id   AF-A0A7W2TU64-F1
#
_cell.length_a   1.000
_cell.length_b   1.000
_cell.length_c   1.000
_cell.angle_alpha   90.00
_cell.angle_beta   90.00
_cell.angle_gamma   90.00
#
_symmetry.space_group_name_H-M   'P 1'
#
loop_
_entity.id
_entity.type
_entity.pdbx_description
1 polymer ?
#
loop_
_entity_poly.entity_id
_entity_poly.type
_entity_poly.pdbx_seq_one_letter_code
_entity_poly.pdbx_strand_id
1 'polypeptide(L)'
;MDFSEAGTWSLKVDPDFVTLGQQRLGLDAFDHLAFVVKQGNKSGKHGPEGFAVYDFNFQQFIDQNILDQSTAYNFYGSFDLTGIHGTGFSHVSVWARDPVTTATNVPAPATLALFALGLFGLGWSRRKQKA
;
A
#
# COMPACT_ATOMS: atom_id res chain seq x y z
N MET A 1 -26.83 1.98 -3.07
CA MET A 1 -25.75 0.98 -3.07
C MET A 1 -25.74 0.36 -1.69
N ASP A 2 -26.11 -0.92 -1.60
CA ASP A 2 -25.95 -1.70 -0.38
C ASP A 2 -24.56 -2.34 -0.48
N PHE A 3 -23.63 -1.90 0.35
CA PHE A 3 -22.26 -2.43 0.34
C PHE A 3 -22.26 -3.73 1.16
N SER A 4 -22.91 -4.75 0.60
CA SER A 4 -22.83 -6.11 1.11
C SER A 4 -21.42 -6.66 0.86
N GLU A 5 -21.11 -7.76 1.52
CA GLU A 5 -19.76 -8.33 1.69
C GLU A 5 -19.01 -8.66 0.39
N ALA A 6 -19.61 -8.47 -0.79
CA ALA A 6 -18.94 -8.60 -2.08
C ALA A 6 -19.50 -7.57 -3.08
N GLY A 7 -18.70 -7.19 -4.07
CA GLY A 7 -19.12 -6.20 -5.05
C GLY A 7 -18.22 -6.16 -6.28
N THR A 8 -18.57 -5.28 -7.21
CA THR A 8 -17.81 -5.03 -8.44
C THR A 8 -17.25 -3.63 -8.45
N TRP A 9 -16.12 -3.44 -9.10
CA TRP A 9 -15.51 -2.14 -9.35
C TRP A 9 -15.15 -2.00 -10.82
N SER A 10 -15.02 -0.75 -11.26
CA SER A 10 -14.52 -0.42 -12.58
C SER A 10 -13.75 0.90 -12.53
N LEU A 11 -12.60 0.95 -13.21
CA LEU A 11 -11.83 2.14 -13.47
C LEU A 11 -11.83 2.38 -14.99
N LYS A 12 -12.50 3.46 -15.40
CA LYS A 12 -12.51 3.88 -16.80
C LYS A 12 -11.42 4.91 -17.00
N VAL A 13 -10.52 4.63 -17.93
CA VAL A 13 -9.46 5.57 -18.29
C VAL A 13 -9.92 6.35 -19.52
N ASP A 14 -9.90 7.66 -19.40
CA ASP A 14 -10.17 8.55 -20.51
C ASP A 14 -8.95 8.54 -21.46
N PRO A 15 -9.11 8.16 -22.74
CA PRO A 15 -8.01 8.11 -23.71
C PRO A 15 -7.30 9.45 -23.90
N ASP A 16 -8.01 10.58 -23.73
CA ASP A 16 -7.42 11.91 -23.91
C ASP A 16 -6.40 12.22 -22.81
N PHE A 17 -6.55 11.59 -21.64
CA PHE A 17 -5.60 11.70 -20.53
C PHE A 17 -4.31 10.92 -20.75
N VAL A 18 -4.23 9.98 -21.70
CA VAL A 18 -2.97 9.27 -21.99
C VAL A 18 -1.93 10.27 -22.50
N THR A 19 -2.31 11.09 -23.48
CA THR A 19 -1.41 12.10 -24.06
C THR A 19 -1.02 13.14 -23.03
N LEU A 20 -1.99 13.67 -22.29
CA LEU A 20 -1.72 14.69 -21.27
C LEU A 20 -0.91 14.13 -20.09
N GLY A 21 -1.25 12.93 -19.63
CA GLY A 21 -0.58 12.23 -18.55
C GLY A 21 0.88 11.96 -18.89
N GLN A 22 1.15 11.43 -20.08
CA GLN A 22 2.53 11.21 -20.55
C GLN A 22 3.32 12.51 -20.67
N GLN A 23 2.71 13.59 -21.15
CA GLN A 23 3.39 14.89 -21.25
C GLN A 23 3.74 15.50 -19.88
N ARG A 24 2.91 15.25 -18.85
CA ARG A 24 3.03 15.92 -17.55
C ARG A 24 3.74 15.09 -16.49
N LEU A 25 3.51 13.78 -16.49
CA LEU A 25 4.00 12.84 -15.48
C LEU A 25 5.07 11.90 -16.05
N GLY A 26 5.22 11.84 -17.37
CA GLY A 26 6.11 10.90 -18.05
C GLY A 26 5.45 9.57 -18.39
N LEU A 27 6.17 8.74 -19.13
CA LEU A 27 5.90 7.30 -19.17
C LEU A 27 6.18 6.73 -17.78
N ASP A 28 5.43 5.72 -17.36
CA ASP A 28 5.51 5.11 -16.02
C ASP A 28 5.11 6.02 -14.85
N ALA A 29 4.14 6.91 -15.03
CA ALA A 29 3.67 7.77 -13.93
C ALA A 29 3.18 6.99 -12.69
N PHE A 30 2.64 5.78 -12.88
CA PHE A 30 2.17 4.92 -11.81
C PHE A 30 2.45 3.45 -12.14
N ASP A 31 3.02 2.70 -11.20
CA ASP A 31 3.28 1.27 -11.31
C ASP A 31 2.32 0.44 -10.45
N HIS A 32 1.64 1.07 -9.48
CA HIS A 32 0.73 0.40 -8.56
C HIS A 32 -0.58 1.18 -8.39
N LEU A 33 -1.68 0.44 -8.31
CA LEU A 33 -3.00 0.92 -7.89
C LEU A 33 -3.55 0.02 -6.80
N ALA A 34 -3.96 0.59 -5.67
CA ALA A 34 -4.52 -0.19 -4.56
C ALA A 34 -5.87 0.35 -4.09
N PHE A 35 -6.82 -0.57 -3.86
CA PHE A 35 -8.06 -0.30 -3.14
C PHE A 35 -7.95 -0.85 -1.73
N VAL A 36 -8.14 0.00 -0.74
CA VAL A 36 -8.10 -0.37 0.67
C VAL A 36 -9.46 -0.16 1.28
N VAL A 37 -10.02 -1.22 1.83
CA VAL A 37 -11.31 -1.21 2.51
C VAL A 37 -11.11 -1.47 3.99
N LYS A 38 -11.64 -0.58 4.83
CA LYS A 38 -11.61 -0.71 6.28
C LYS A 38 -12.98 -1.10 6.80
N GLN A 39 -13.00 -2.12 7.64
CA GLN A 39 -14.21 -2.58 8.31
C GLN A 39 -14.79 -1.51 9.25
N GLY A 40 -16.11 -1.47 9.37
CA GLY A 40 -16.80 -0.66 10.38
C GLY A 40 -16.56 -1.15 11.81
N ASN A 41 -16.60 -0.25 12.78
CA ASN A 41 -16.38 -0.63 14.18
C ASN A 41 -17.52 -1.53 14.69
N LYS A 42 -17.19 -2.58 15.46
CA LYS A 42 -18.19 -3.40 16.14
C LYS A 42 -18.50 -2.78 17.50
N SER A 43 -19.65 -2.12 17.61
CA SER A 43 -20.11 -1.54 18.88
C SER A 43 -20.03 -2.58 20.01
N GLY A 44 -19.17 -2.32 21.00
CA GLY A 44 -19.05 -3.12 22.21
C GLY A 44 -18.11 -4.35 22.16
N LYS A 45 -17.40 -4.59 21.06
CA LYS A 45 -16.36 -5.64 21.01
C LYS A 45 -15.06 -5.08 20.45
N HIS A 46 -14.04 -4.94 21.30
CA HIS A 46 -12.66 -4.70 20.89
C HIS A 46 -12.08 -5.96 20.24
N GLY A 47 -12.54 -6.28 19.03
CA GLY A 47 -11.90 -7.26 18.15
C GLY A 47 -10.90 -6.58 17.22
N PRO A 48 -9.99 -7.32 16.57
CA PRO A 48 -9.10 -6.74 15.56
C PRO A 48 -9.94 -6.11 14.44
N GLU A 49 -9.66 -4.85 14.12
CA GLU A 49 -10.26 -4.17 12.96
C GLU A 49 -9.75 -4.85 11.69
N GLY A 50 -10.67 -5.34 10.85
CA GLY A 50 -10.33 -5.94 9.56
C GLY A 50 -10.03 -4.87 8.51
N PHE A 51 -8.99 -5.09 7.71
CA PHE A 51 -8.76 -4.36 6.47
C PHE A 51 -8.51 -5.36 5.34
N ALA A 52 -8.95 -4.99 4.14
CA ALA A 52 -8.63 -5.71 2.91
C ALA A 52 -7.94 -4.75 1.95
N VAL A 53 -6.85 -5.21 1.35
CA VAL A 53 -6.09 -4.46 0.33
C VAL A 53 -6.09 -5.28 -0.95
N TYR A 54 -6.55 -4.65 -2.02
CA TYR A 54 -6.42 -5.15 -3.38
C TYR A 54 -5.38 -4.29 -4.09
N ASP A 55 -4.20 -4.85 -4.33
CA ASP A 55 -3.07 -4.14 -4.95
C ASP A 55 -2.80 -4.69 -6.35
N PHE A 56 -2.73 -3.80 -7.33
CA PHE A 56 -2.47 -4.09 -8.73
C PHE A 56 -1.12 -3.51 -9.10
N ASN A 57 -0.14 -4.39 -9.31
CA ASN A 57 1.16 -4.01 -9.85
C ASN A 57 1.12 -4.07 -11.39
N PHE A 58 1.12 -2.91 -12.04
CA PHE A 58 1.08 -2.79 -13.49
C PHE A 58 2.36 -3.27 -14.18
N GLN A 59 3.51 -3.18 -13.51
CA GLN A 59 4.78 -3.68 -14.05
C GLN A 59 4.70 -5.18 -14.35
N GLN A 60 4.03 -5.97 -13.50
CA GLN A 60 3.86 -7.40 -13.74
C GLN A 60 3.11 -7.71 -15.04
N PHE A 61 2.14 -6.87 -15.43
CA PHE A 61 1.40 -7.03 -16.67
C PHE A 61 2.18 -6.51 -17.88
N ILE A 62 2.97 -5.46 -17.71
CA ILE A 62 3.86 -4.93 -18.76
C ILE A 62 4.97 -5.96 -19.08
N ASP A 63 5.60 -6.55 -18.05
CA ASP A 63 6.64 -7.58 -18.22
C ASP A 63 6.11 -8.83 -18.94
N GLN A 64 4.80 -9.09 -18.84
CA GLN A 64 4.11 -10.18 -19.53
C GLN A 64 3.56 -9.79 -20.92
N ASN A 65 3.82 -8.56 -21.40
CA ASN A 65 3.27 -8.00 -22.63
C ASN A 65 1.73 -8.01 -22.69
N ILE A 66 1.07 -7.87 -21.53
CA ILE A 66 -0.40 -7.80 -21.42
C ILE A 66 -0.89 -6.36 -21.51
N LEU A 67 -0.13 -5.42 -20.91
CA LEU A 67 -0.43 -4.00 -20.93
C LEU A 67 0.67 -3.22 -21.66
N ASP A 68 0.26 -2.09 -22.22
CA ASP A 68 1.14 -1.08 -22.84
C ASP A 68 0.78 0.29 -22.26
N GLN A 69 1.78 1.01 -21.72
CA GLN A 69 1.56 2.32 -21.10
C GLN A 69 1.12 3.40 -22.10
N SER A 70 1.21 3.13 -23.41
CA SER A 70 0.70 4.02 -24.45
C SER A 70 -0.79 3.86 -24.73
N THR A 71 -1.43 2.87 -24.10
CA THR A 71 -2.83 2.52 -24.36
C THR A 71 -3.68 2.73 -23.11
N ALA A 72 -4.84 3.39 -23.28
CA ALA A 72 -5.84 3.51 -22.22
C ALA A 72 -6.58 2.18 -22.03
N TYR A 73 -6.31 1.51 -20.91
CA TYR A 73 -7.03 0.29 -20.52
C TYR A 73 -8.15 0.62 -19.53
N ASN A 74 -9.31 0.01 -19.75
CA ASN A 74 -10.37 0.01 -18.74
C ASN A 74 -10.19 -1.22 -17.85
N PHE A 75 -10.18 -1.00 -16.54
CA PHE A 75 -10.08 -2.07 -15.57
C PHE A 75 -11.43 -2.32 -14.92
N TYR A 76 -11.71 -3.58 -14.63
CA TYR A 76 -12.89 -3.97 -13.90
C TYR A 76 -12.58 -5.25 -13.13
N GLY A 77 -13.35 -5.48 -12.08
CA GLY A 77 -13.22 -6.69 -11.30
C GLY A 77 -14.27 -6.81 -10.23
N SER A 78 -14.14 -7.86 -9.44
CA SER A 78 -14.95 -8.11 -8.25
C SER A 78 -14.06 -8.17 -7.02
N PHE A 79 -14.60 -7.77 -5.89
CA PHE A 79 -13.98 -7.95 -4.59
C PHE A 79 -14.88 -8.81 -3.71
N ASP A 80 -14.25 -9.59 -2.83
CA ASP A 80 -14.91 -10.40 -1.82
C ASP A 80 -14.34 -10.05 -0.44
N LEU A 81 -15.21 -9.54 0.41
CA LEU A 81 -14.92 -9.04 1.74
C LEU A 81 -15.60 -9.91 2.82
N THR A 82 -16.09 -11.10 2.46
CA THR A 82 -16.62 -12.09 3.42
C THR A 82 -15.60 -12.46 4.50
N GLY A 83 -14.30 -12.36 4.19
CA GLY A 83 -13.20 -12.53 5.14
C GLY A 83 -13.06 -11.42 6.20
N ILE A 84 -13.67 -10.25 6.00
CA ILE A 84 -13.70 -9.13 6.96
C ILE A 84 -15.12 -8.96 7.54
N HIS A 85 -15.48 -9.89 8.41
CA HIS A 85 -16.83 -10.13 8.95
C HIS A 85 -17.68 -8.91 9.38
N GLY A 86 -18.76 -8.61 8.64
CA GLY A 86 -20.11 -8.37 9.19
C GLY A 86 -20.42 -7.01 9.83
N THR A 87 -19.54 -6.01 9.72
CA THR A 87 -19.92 -4.61 9.93
C THR A 87 -19.56 -3.88 8.66
N GLY A 88 -20.55 -3.25 8.01
CA GLY A 88 -20.35 -2.51 6.76
C GLY A 88 -19.13 -1.58 6.82
N PHE A 89 -18.62 -1.17 5.67
CA PHE A 89 -17.33 -0.47 5.62
C PHE A 89 -17.40 0.92 6.27
N SER A 90 -16.37 1.28 7.03
CA SER A 90 -16.23 2.65 7.56
C SER A 90 -15.46 3.55 6.61
N HIS A 91 -14.57 2.97 5.79
CA HIS A 91 -13.71 3.73 4.91
C HIS A 91 -13.31 2.91 3.68
N VAL A 92 -13.22 3.60 2.55
CA VAL A 92 -12.61 3.10 1.31
C VAL A 92 -11.61 4.15 0.88
N SER A 93 -10.38 3.72 0.56
CA SER A 93 -9.35 4.60 0.01
C SER A 93 -8.75 3.99 -1.24
N VAL A 94 -8.37 4.86 -2.17
CA VAL A 94 -7.73 4.50 -3.44
C VAL A 94 -6.34 5.13 -3.43
N TRP A 95 -5.33 4.33 -3.69
CA TRP A 95 -3.94 4.74 -3.70
C TRP A 95 -3.34 4.43 -5.06
N ALA A 96 -2.74 5.43 -5.69
CA ALA A 96 -1.86 5.22 -6.85
C ALA A 96 -0.44 5.56 -6.42
N ARG A 97 0.52 4.72 -6.81
CA ARG A 97 1.93 4.88 -6.45
C ARG A 97 2.78 4.97 -7.71
N ASP A 98 3.81 5.78 -7.63
CA ASP A 98 4.85 5.94 -8.63
C ASP A 98 5.94 4.85 -8.53
N PRO A 99 6.62 4.52 -9.64
CA PRO A 99 7.71 3.58 -9.62
C PRO A 99 8.84 4.01 -8.68
N VAL A 100 9.23 3.10 -7.78
CA VAL A 100 10.38 3.32 -6.91
C VAL A 100 11.66 3.03 -7.70
N THR A 101 12.16 4.05 -8.39
CA THR A 101 13.37 3.93 -9.23
C THR A 101 14.68 4.03 -8.44
N THR A 102 14.63 4.55 -7.20
CA THR A 102 15.80 4.64 -6.33
C THR A 102 15.46 4.20 -4.91
N ALA A 103 16.23 3.25 -4.37
CA ALA A 103 16.23 3.00 -2.94
C ALA A 103 16.78 4.26 -2.26
N THR A 104 15.93 5.03 -1.58
CA THR A 104 16.38 6.13 -0.74
C THR A 104 17.22 5.55 0.38
N ASN A 105 18.55 5.68 0.26
CA ASN A 105 19.48 5.30 1.31
C ASN A 105 19.37 6.33 2.42
N VAL A 106 18.51 6.06 3.40
CA VAL A 106 18.38 6.86 4.62
C VAL A 106 19.39 6.33 5.63
N PRO A 107 20.43 7.11 5.99
CA PRO A 107 21.39 6.68 7.00
C PRO A 107 20.70 6.38 8.32
N ALA A 108 21.14 5.32 9.01
CA ALA A 108 20.61 4.99 10.33
C ALA A 108 20.79 6.19 11.29
N PRO A 109 19.78 6.53 12.10
CA PRO A 109 19.89 7.65 13.06
C PRO A 109 21.06 7.45 14.04
N ALA A 110 21.81 8.51 14.32
CA ALA A 110 22.90 8.50 15.30
C ALA A 110 22.45 8.08 16.72
N THR A 111 21.16 8.21 17.01
CA THR A 111 20.54 7.72 18.25
C THR A 111 20.66 6.21 18.42
N LEU A 112 20.68 5.44 17.33
CA LEU A 112 20.87 3.98 17.37
C LEU A 112 22.31 3.64 17.81
N ALA A 113 23.30 4.40 17.32
CA ALA A 113 24.69 4.26 17.72
C ALA A 113 24.88 4.65 19.20
N LEU A 114 24.26 5.74 19.65
CA LEU A 114 24.26 6.16 21.05
C LEU A 114 23.58 5.12 21.96
N PHE A 115 22.47 4.55 21.52
CA PHE A 115 21.78 3.49 22.25
C PHE A 115 22.67 2.25 22.39
N ALA A 116 23.31 1.81 21.31
CA ALA A 116 24.26 0.70 21.33
C ALA A 116 25.46 0.98 22.24
N LEU A 117 26.04 2.19 22.19
CA LEU A 117 27.12 2.62 23.08
C LEU A 117 26.68 2.64 24.55
N GLY A 118 25.46 3.09 24.84
CA GLY A 118 24.89 3.07 26.19
C GLY A 118 24.73 1.64 26.73
N LEU A 119 24.22 0.72 25.91
CA LEU A 119 24.13 -0.71 26.26
C LEU A 119 25.51 -1.33 26.50
N PHE A 120 26.49 -1.00 25.65
CA PHE A 120 27.87 -1.45 25.83
C PHE A 120 28.47 -0.93 27.14
N GLY A 121 28.29 0.35 27.45
CA GLY A 121 28.76 0.96 28.69
C GLY A 121 28.13 0.33 29.94
N LEU A 122 26.81 0.07 29.91
CA LEU A 122 26.09 -0.63 30.97
C LEU A 122 26.54 -2.08 31.15
N GLY A 123 26.77 -2.80 30.05
CA GLY A 123 27.31 -4.16 30.08
C GLY A 123 28.71 -4.21 30.68
N TRP A 124 29.55 -3.23 30.34
CA TRP A 124 30.91 -3.11 30.87
C TRP A 124 30.93 -2.78 32.36
N SER A 125 30.10 -1.83 32.82
CA SER A 125 30.04 -1.43 34.23
C SER A 125 29.60 -2.59 35.13
N ARG A 126 28.62 -3.39 34.68
CA ARG A 126 28.15 -4.58 35.40
C ARG A 126 29.21 -5.67 35.54
N ARG A 127 30.11 -5.82 34.55
CA ARG A 127 31.23 -6.77 34.65
C ARG A 127 32.26 -6.35 35.70
N LYS A 128 32.51 -5.04 35.83
CA LYS A 128 33.41 -4.50 36.87
C LYS A 128 32.87 -4.58 38.29
N GLN A 129 31.56 -4.64 38.48
CA GLN A 129 30.95 -4.81 39.81
C GLN A 129 30.96 -6.26 40.32
N LYS A 130 31.22 -7.24 39.45
CA LYS A 130 31.28 -8.67 39.80
C LYS A 130 32.71 -9.21 39.92
N ALA A 131 33.72 -8.41 39.59
CA ALA A 131 35.14 -8.72 39.78
C ALA A 131 35.65 -7.94 40.99
#